data_AF-A0A968W1R8-F1
#
_entry.id   AF-A0A968W1R8-F1
#
_cell.length_a   1.000
_cell.length_b   1.000
_cell.length_c   1.000
_cell.angle_alpha   90.00
_cell.angle_beta   90.00
_cell.angle_gamma   90.00
#
_symmetry.space_group_name_H-M   'P 1'
#
loop_
_entity.id
_entity.type
_entity.pdbx_description
1 polymer ?
#
loop_
_entity_poly.entity_id
_entity_poly.type
_entity_poly.pdbx_seq_one_letter_code
_entity_poly.pdbx_strand_id
1 'polypeptide(L)' 'MESRYFLKYLSSVPVVATLAVIILFVIFVTLNYLFPGLQYGTFFHPLPQ' A
#
# COMPACT_ATOMS: atom_id res chain seq x y z
N MET A 1 -4.55 -21.03 25.74
CA MET A 1 -3.65 -19.88 26.00
C MET A 1 -2.85 -19.47 24.77
N GLU A 2 -3.10 -20.00 23.56
CA GLU A 2 -2.15 -19.90 22.43
C GLU A 2 -2.37 -18.68 21.52
N SER A 3 -3.63 -18.32 21.24
CA SER A 3 -3.98 -17.25 20.30
C SER A 3 -3.55 -15.85 20.77
N ARG A 4 -3.48 -15.60 22.08
CA ARG A 4 -3.02 -14.31 22.64
C ARG A 4 -1.54 -14.05 22.36
N TYR A 5 -0.69 -15.08 22.43
CA TYR A 5 0.74 -14.93 22.13
C TYR A 5 0.99 -14.77 20.63
N PHE A 6 0.19 -15.47 19.82
CA PHE A 6 0.20 -15.30 18.37
C PHE A 6 -0.16 -13.86 17.96
N LEU A 7 -1.26 -13.31 18.50
CA LEU A 7 -1.64 -11.92 18.24
C LEU A 7 -0.58 -10.93 18.76
N LYS A 8 0.04 -11.23 19.91
CA LYS A 8 1.13 -10.39 20.44
C LYS A 8 2.36 -10.39 19.53
N TYR A 9 2.69 -11.51 18.92
CA TYR A 9 3.74 -11.61 17.91
C TYR A 9 3.37 -10.85 16.62
N LEU A 10 2.13 -10.99 16.16
CA LEU A 10 1.63 -10.29 14.97
C LEU A 10 1.65 -8.77 15.16
N SER A 11 1.40 -8.29 16.38
CA SER A 11 1.50 -6.88 16.75
C SER A 11 2.94 -6.41 17.03
N SER A 12 3.96 -7.25 16.84
CA SER A 12 5.36 -6.82 16.98
C SER A 12 5.73 -5.83 15.88
N VAL A 13 6.56 -4.84 16.23
CA VAL A 13 7.00 -3.76 15.33
C VAL A 13 7.44 -4.25 13.94
N PRO A 14 8.34 -5.26 13.81
CA PRO A 14 8.76 -5.71 12.48
C PRO A 14 7.62 -6.33 11.66
N VAL A 15 6.74 -7.11 12.30
CA VAL A 15 5.63 -7.77 11.60
C VAL A 15 4.61 -6.75 11.11
N VAL A 16 4.22 -5.80 11.97
CA VAL A 16 3.30 -4.72 11.59
C VAL A 16 3.91 -3.85 10.49
N ALA A 17 5.21 -3.54 10.55
CA ALA A 17 5.89 -2.77 9.50
C ALA A 17 5.85 -3.49 8.15
N THR A 18 6.13 -4.80 8.11
CA THR A 18 6.01 -5.59 6.88
C THR A 18 4.59 -5.61 6.35
N LEU A 19 3.59 -5.83 7.21
CA LEU A 19 2.18 -5.81 6.81
C LEU A 19 1.76 -4.44 6.24
N ALA A 20 2.20 -3.34 6.86
CA ALA A 20 1.92 -2.00 6.38
C ALA A 20 2.51 -1.75 4.98
N VAL A 21 3.75 -2.18 4.73
CA VAL A 21 4.38 -2.06 3.40
C VAL A 21 3.64 -2.87 2.35
N ILE A 22 3.22 -4.10 2.67
CA ILE A 22 2.44 -4.94 1.76
C ILE A 22 1.09 -4.27 1.43
N ILE A 23 0.40 -3.72 2.42
CA ILE A 23 -0.87 -3.01 2.22
C ILE A 23 -0.66 -1.79 1.31
N LEU A 24 0.34 -0.96 1.58
CA LEU A 24 0.67 0.20 0.74
C LEU A 24 1.02 -0.21 -0.70
N PHE A 25 1.78 -1.28 -0.87
CA PHE A 25 2.13 -1.81 -2.18
C PHE A 25 0.89 -2.23 -2.97
N VAL A 26 -0.02 -3.00 -2.35
CA VAL A 26 -1.27 -3.42 -3.00
C VAL A 26 -2.13 -2.22 -3.38
N ILE A 27 -2.22 -1.20 -2.53
CA ILE A 27 -2.95 0.04 -2.83
C ILE A 27 -2.35 0.71 -4.06
N PHE A 28 -1.01 0.89 -4.11
CA PHE A 28 -0.37 1.53 -5.25
C PHE A 28 -0.52 0.75 -6.54
N VAL A 29 -0.38 -0.58 -6.51
CA VAL A 29 -0.60 -1.43 -7.69
C VAL A 29 -2.05 -1.32 -8.16
N THR A 30 -3.01 -1.37 -7.24
CA THR A 30 -4.44 -1.28 -7.58
C THR A 30 -4.78 0.07 -8.19
N LEU A 31 -4.28 1.17 -7.62
CA LEU A 31 -4.49 2.51 -8.17
C LEU A 31 -3.81 2.67 -9.53
N ASN A 32 -2.64 2.06 -9.73
CA ASN A 32 -1.96 2.08 -11.02
C ASN A 32 -2.75 1.30 -12.09
N TYR A 33 -3.36 0.17 -11.73
CA TYR A 33 -4.19 -0.60 -12.64
C TYR A 33 -5.49 0.12 -13.01
N LEU A 34 -6.18 0.71 -12.03
CA LEU A 34 -7.45 1.42 -12.25
C LEU A 34 -7.26 2.78 -12.93
N PHE A 35 -6.17 3.47 -12.59
CA PHE A 35 -5.87 4.81 -13.06
C PHE A 35 -4.41 4.91 -13.50
N PRO A 36 -4.01 4.24 -14.60
CA PRO A 36 -2.63 4.27 -15.08
C PRO A 36 -2.17 5.69 -15.42
N GLY A 37 -3.11 6.57 -15.77
CA GLY A 37 -2.87 7.99 -16.03
C GLY A 37 -2.56 8.85 -14.80
N LEU A 38 -2.66 8.35 -13.57
CA LEU A 38 -2.28 9.11 -12.37
C LEU A 38 -0.78 9.00 -12.03
N GLN A 39 0.02 8.38 -12.90
CA GLN A 39 1.47 8.36 -12.74
C GLN A 39 2.09 9.76 -12.94
N TYR A 40 3.23 9.96 -12.29
CA TYR A 40 4.02 11.17 -12.44
C TYR A 40 4.45 11.31 -13.91
N GLY A 41 3.94 12.33 -14.60
CA GLY A 41 4.13 12.54 -16.05
C GLY A 41 2.85 12.41 -16.90
N THR A 42 1.80 11.76 -16.40
CA THR A 42 0.48 11.64 -17.07
C THR A 42 -0.65 12.34 -16.30
N PHE A 43 -0.46 12.59 -15.00
CA PHE A 43 -1.47 13.24 -14.13
C PHE A 43 -1.75 14.69 -14.53
N PHE A 44 -0.73 15.41 -15.01
CA PHE A 44 -0.90 16.75 -15.54
C PHE A 44 -1.41 16.63 -16.98
N HIS A 45 -2.71 16.82 -17.18
CA HIS A 45 -3.23 17.18 -18.52
C HIS A 45 -2.36 18.34 -19.04
N PRO A 46 -1.80 18.25 -20.27
CA PRO A 46 -1.20 19.42 -20.87
C PRO A 46 -2.24 20.55 -20.84
N LEU A 47 -1.84 21.71 -20.31
CA LEU A 47 -2.69 22.90 -20.30
C LEU A 47 -3.28 23.08 -21.70
N PRO A 48 -4.61 23.33 -21.83
CA PRO A 48 -5.21 23.55 -23.14
C PRO A 48 -4.47 24.69 -23.83
N GLN A 49 -3.95 24.43 -25.02
CA GLN A 49 -3.37 25.44 -25.90
C GLN A 49 -4.47 26.31 -26.50
#